data_AF-A0A9X2X1M2-F1
#
_entry.id   AF-A0A9X2X1M2-F1
#
_cell.length_a   1.000
_cell.length_b   1.000
_cell.length_c   1.000
_cell.angle_alpha   90.00
_cell.angle_beta   90.00
_cell.angle_gamma   90.00
#
_symmetry.space_group_name_H-M   'P 1'
#
loop_
_entity.id
_entity.type
_entity.pdbx_description
1 polymer ?
#
loop_
_entity_poly.entity_id
_entity_poly.type
_entity_poly.pdbx_seq_one_letter_code
_entity_poly.pdbx_strand_id
1 'polypeptide(L)'
;MSLRSLVRLCIVHALALSLGMGSLSALAGERVKVFAAASLTDAVDALAEAYERDHDVDIVPVYAASSTLARQIANGAPATVYLSANERWMDWLDAQEGITLSHRHDVLSNRLALIAPRDSYLEDFTPDETASIAERLGEGRLALGNPEHVPAGIYAKQALTSLGQWTSLAPRLARADNVRSALALVERGEAPLGVVYASDAQASDKVKTLGLFPDASHEPIIYPMALIGDAPSDAAKSLADWLDGRQAAAIFQRFGFATVAAEDAS
;
A
#
# COMPACT_ATOMS: atom_id res chain seq x y z
N MET A 1 35.55 15.34 -68.65
CA MET A 1 35.71 15.80 -67.26
C MET A 1 34.87 14.89 -66.38
N SER A 2 35.51 14.20 -65.43
CA SER A 2 34.99 12.97 -64.84
C SER A 2 34.02 13.21 -63.68
N LEU A 3 33.15 12.22 -63.46
CA LEU A 3 32.07 12.12 -62.47
C LEU A 3 32.52 12.27 -60.99
N ARG A 4 33.80 12.56 -60.74
CA ARG A 4 34.40 12.75 -59.41
C ARG A 4 34.35 14.19 -58.89
N SER A 5 33.95 15.16 -59.73
CA SER A 5 33.92 16.58 -59.34
C SER A 5 32.55 17.07 -58.83
N LEU A 6 31.46 16.30 -58.95
CA LEU A 6 30.14 16.68 -58.42
C LEU A 6 29.88 16.22 -56.98
N VAL A 7 30.64 15.27 -56.45
CA VAL A 7 30.39 14.70 -55.10
C VAL A 7 30.97 15.58 -53.97
N ARG A 8 31.83 16.56 -54.28
CA ARG A 8 32.46 17.43 -53.28
C ARG A 8 31.72 18.75 -53.00
N LEU A 9 30.63 19.05 -53.71
CA LEU A 9 29.89 20.31 -53.55
C LEU A 9 28.55 20.17 -52.81
N CYS A 10 28.26 19.01 -52.20
CA CYS A 10 27.06 18.83 -51.37
C CYS A 10 27.36 18.56 -49.88
N ILE A 11 28.64 18.57 -49.48
CA ILE A 11 29.04 18.23 -48.09
C ILE A 11 29.25 19.47 -47.20
N VAL A 12 29.12 20.70 -47.72
CA VAL A 12 29.44 21.93 -46.96
C VAL A 12 28.22 22.83 -46.65
N HIS A 13 26.99 22.44 -47.03
CA HIS A 13 25.78 23.24 -46.72
C HIS A 13 24.72 22.51 -45.86
N ALA A 14 25.03 21.35 -45.30
CA ALA A 14 24.17 20.66 -44.32
C ALA A 14 24.69 20.80 -42.88
N LEU A 15 25.33 21.94 -42.56
CA LEU A 15 25.90 22.23 -41.25
C LEU A 15 25.52 23.65 -40.80
N ALA A 16 24.23 23.97 -40.82
CA ALA A 16 23.74 25.25 -40.29
C ALA A 16 22.23 25.24 -39.95
N LEU A 17 21.68 24.16 -39.40
CA LEU A 17 20.32 24.19 -38.83
C LEU A 17 20.10 23.11 -37.75
N SER A 18 21.00 23.06 -36.76
CA SER A 18 20.86 22.17 -35.60
C SER A 18 21.22 22.87 -34.29
N LEU A 19 20.92 24.17 -34.18
CA LEU A 19 20.96 24.93 -32.92
C LEU A 19 19.56 25.49 -32.68
N GLY A 20 18.82 24.88 -31.75
CA GLY A 20 17.51 25.42 -31.36
C GLY A 20 16.46 24.44 -30.86
N MET A 21 16.79 23.17 -30.61
CA MET A 21 16.00 22.38 -29.65
C MET A 21 16.63 22.60 -28.28
N GLY A 22 16.38 23.79 -27.74
CA GLY A 22 16.52 23.98 -26.30
C GLY A 22 15.67 22.90 -25.65
N SER A 23 16.30 22.08 -24.81
CA SER A 23 15.59 21.21 -23.89
C SER A 23 14.61 22.09 -23.13
N LEU A 24 13.34 22.06 -23.50
CA LEU A 24 12.30 22.20 -22.50
C LEU A 24 12.50 20.99 -21.59
N SER A 25 13.39 21.13 -20.60
CA SER A 25 13.12 20.51 -19.33
C SER A 25 11.77 21.06 -18.95
N ALA A 26 10.72 20.29 -19.22
CA ALA A 26 9.47 20.49 -18.53
C ALA A 26 9.85 20.65 -17.06
N LEU A 27 9.45 21.77 -16.46
CA LEU A 27 9.37 21.94 -15.02
C LEU A 27 8.39 20.87 -14.53
N ALA A 28 8.84 19.61 -14.52
CA ALA A 28 8.19 18.55 -13.80
C ALA A 28 8.70 18.72 -12.38
N GLY A 29 7.77 18.99 -11.46
CA GLY A 29 8.05 19.06 -10.03
C GLY A 29 8.88 17.86 -9.57
N GLU A 30 9.55 18.02 -8.44
CA GLU A 30 10.37 16.95 -7.87
C GLU A 30 9.53 15.68 -7.69
N ARG A 31 10.05 14.51 -8.10
CA ARG A 31 9.29 13.26 -7.99
C ARG A 31 9.51 12.59 -6.64
N VAL A 32 8.44 12.39 -5.88
CA VAL A 32 8.47 11.68 -4.59
C VAL A 32 7.82 10.30 -4.76
N LYS A 33 8.62 9.24 -4.65
CA LYS A 33 8.11 7.86 -4.80
C LYS A 33 7.60 7.32 -3.47
N VAL A 34 6.29 7.15 -3.38
CA VAL A 34 5.61 6.69 -2.16
C VAL A 34 5.29 5.21 -2.29
N PHE A 35 6.05 4.37 -1.61
CA PHE A 35 5.82 2.92 -1.55
C PHE A 35 4.83 2.67 -0.41
N ALA A 36 3.57 2.39 -0.73
CA ALA A 36 2.52 2.27 0.26
C ALA A 36 1.85 0.90 0.21
N ALA A 37 1.57 0.32 1.39
CA ALA A 37 0.81 -0.91 1.50
C ALA A 37 -0.51 -0.82 0.71
N ALA A 38 -0.90 -1.89 0.02
CA ALA A 38 -2.06 -1.90 -0.88
C ALA A 38 -3.38 -1.48 -0.23
N SER A 39 -3.54 -1.60 1.09
CA SER A 39 -4.74 -1.10 1.78
C SER A 39 -4.86 0.43 1.76
N LEU A 40 -3.75 1.14 1.57
CA LEU A 40 -3.67 2.61 1.55
C LEU A 40 -3.99 3.22 0.18
N THR A 41 -4.23 2.43 -0.88
CA THR A 41 -4.36 2.92 -2.28
C THR A 41 -5.26 4.16 -2.39
N ASP A 42 -6.54 4.05 -2.02
CA ASP A 42 -7.49 5.15 -2.21
C ASP A 42 -7.15 6.38 -1.35
N ALA A 43 -6.59 6.15 -0.15
CA ALA A 43 -6.20 7.24 0.75
C ALA A 43 -4.98 7.99 0.21
N VAL A 44 -3.95 7.27 -0.25
CA VAL A 44 -2.72 7.86 -0.79
C VAL A 44 -2.99 8.56 -2.12
N ASP A 45 -3.86 8.02 -2.98
CA ASP A 45 -4.27 8.71 -4.21
C ASP A 45 -4.95 10.05 -3.89
N ALA A 46 -5.88 10.07 -2.93
CA ALA A 46 -6.54 11.31 -2.51
C ALA A 46 -5.60 12.29 -1.78
N LEU A 47 -4.60 11.79 -1.05
CA LEU A 47 -3.56 12.59 -0.41
C LEU A 47 -2.66 13.23 -1.45
N ALA A 48 -2.24 12.48 -2.47
CA ALA A 48 -1.43 12.97 -3.58
C ALA A 48 -2.15 14.13 -4.29
N GLU A 49 -3.40 13.91 -4.72
CA GLU A 49 -4.23 14.95 -5.33
C GLU A 49 -4.43 16.18 -4.43
N ALA A 50 -4.45 16.00 -3.10
CA ALA A 50 -4.61 17.09 -2.16
C ALA A 50 -3.33 17.89 -1.95
N TYR A 51 -2.19 17.23 -1.88
CA TYR A 51 -0.89 17.85 -1.65
C TYR A 51 -0.40 18.59 -2.91
N GLU A 52 -0.49 17.96 -4.07
CA GLU A 52 -0.02 18.51 -5.37
C GLU A 52 -0.77 19.77 -5.81
N ARG A 53 -1.98 20.01 -5.30
CA ARG A 53 -2.73 21.25 -5.60
C ARG A 53 -2.02 22.51 -5.14
N ASP A 54 -1.26 22.42 -4.05
CA ASP A 54 -0.62 23.56 -3.40
C ASP A 54 0.92 23.47 -3.46
N HIS A 55 1.48 22.41 -4.05
CA HIS A 55 2.93 22.13 -4.09
C HIS A 55 3.38 21.67 -5.49
N ASP A 56 4.50 22.20 -5.98
CA ASP A 56 5.09 21.81 -7.28
C ASP A 56 5.93 20.53 -7.15
N VAL A 57 5.23 19.40 -7.01
CA VAL A 57 5.77 18.06 -6.75
C VAL A 57 4.96 17.01 -7.53
N ASP A 58 5.59 15.91 -7.89
CA ASP A 58 4.95 14.76 -8.56
C ASP A 58 5.04 13.54 -7.62
N ILE A 59 3.96 13.24 -6.92
CA ILE A 59 3.85 12.07 -6.07
C ILE A 59 3.57 10.87 -6.95
N VAL A 60 4.45 9.86 -6.86
CA VAL A 60 4.37 8.63 -7.63
C VAL A 60 4.13 7.46 -6.68
N PRO A 61 2.86 7.07 -6.43
CA PRO A 61 2.57 5.94 -5.57
C PRO A 61 2.94 4.61 -6.20
N VAL A 62 3.43 3.69 -5.37
CA VAL A 62 3.69 2.29 -5.72
C VAL A 62 3.01 1.41 -4.68
N TYR A 63 2.02 0.64 -5.12
CA TYR A 63 1.20 -0.20 -4.25
C TYR A 63 1.53 -1.69 -4.40
N ALA A 64 1.77 -2.35 -3.27
CA ALA A 64 1.83 -3.81 -3.17
C ALA A 64 1.63 -4.23 -1.70
N ALA A 65 1.75 -5.51 -1.38
CA ALA A 65 1.91 -5.90 0.01
C ALA A 65 3.17 -5.23 0.58
N SER A 66 3.11 -4.77 1.83
CA SER A 66 4.25 -4.14 2.53
C SER A 66 5.50 -5.01 2.45
N SER A 67 5.34 -6.33 2.55
CA SER A 67 6.42 -7.29 2.36
C SER A 67 7.13 -7.21 1.02
N THR A 68 6.38 -7.00 -0.05
CA THR A 68 6.91 -6.92 -1.41
C THR A 68 7.63 -5.59 -1.59
N LEU A 69 7.06 -4.50 -1.08
CA LEU A 69 7.66 -3.17 -1.12
C LEU A 69 8.96 -3.12 -0.31
N ALA A 70 8.96 -3.59 0.93
CA ALA A 70 10.17 -3.68 1.76
C ALA A 70 11.28 -4.45 1.05
N ARG A 71 10.98 -5.62 0.47
CA ARG A 71 11.96 -6.37 -0.32
C ARG A 71 12.42 -5.62 -1.57
N GLN A 72 11.55 -4.90 -2.25
CA GLN A 72 11.95 -4.09 -3.41
C GLN A 72 12.92 -2.98 -2.99
N ILE A 73 12.63 -2.28 -1.88
CA ILE A 73 13.49 -1.23 -1.33
C ILE A 73 14.86 -1.80 -0.95
N ALA A 74 14.88 -2.92 -0.22
CA ALA A 74 16.12 -3.62 0.12
C ALA A 74 16.94 -4.08 -1.11
N ASN A 75 16.28 -4.30 -2.25
CA ASN A 75 16.92 -4.63 -3.53
C ASN A 75 17.19 -3.41 -4.41
N GLY A 76 17.18 -2.19 -3.85
CA GLY A 76 17.57 -0.97 -4.54
C GLY A 76 16.44 -0.28 -5.32
N ALA A 77 15.18 -0.61 -5.07
CA ALA A 77 14.07 0.19 -5.61
C ALA A 77 14.14 1.60 -5.01
N PRO A 78 14.02 2.66 -5.82
CA PRO A 78 14.24 4.04 -5.39
C PRO A 78 12.99 4.61 -4.68
N ALA A 79 12.57 4.02 -3.57
CA ALA A 79 11.52 4.58 -2.73
C ALA A 79 12.03 5.81 -1.98
N THR A 80 11.13 6.76 -1.73
CA THR A 80 11.42 7.97 -0.96
C THR A 80 10.68 7.95 0.37
N VAL A 81 9.42 7.51 0.33
CA VAL A 81 8.57 7.29 1.51
C VAL A 81 8.11 5.83 1.48
N TYR A 82 8.15 5.15 2.62
CA TYR A 82 7.59 3.81 2.78
C TYR A 82 6.52 3.83 3.87
N LEU A 83 5.29 3.39 3.54
CA LEU A 83 4.21 3.17 4.49
C LEU A 83 3.88 1.67 4.55
N SER A 84 4.25 1.04 5.65
CA SER A 84 3.96 -0.38 5.90
C SER A 84 2.60 -0.53 6.57
N ALA A 85 1.95 -1.67 6.37
CA ALA A 85 0.74 -2.09 7.11
C ALA A 85 1.05 -2.92 8.38
N ASN A 86 2.31 -3.00 8.78
CA ASN A 86 2.75 -3.48 10.09
C ASN A 86 4.17 -3.01 10.42
N GLU A 87 4.50 -2.99 11.71
CA GLU A 87 5.84 -2.67 12.21
C GLU A 87 6.89 -3.69 11.73
N ARG A 88 6.52 -4.98 11.70
CA ARG A 88 7.45 -6.06 11.32
C ARG A 88 8.19 -5.84 10.00
N TRP A 89 7.53 -5.34 8.95
CA TRP A 89 8.21 -5.06 7.68
C TRP A 89 8.98 -3.74 7.67
N MET A 90 8.64 -2.80 8.56
CA MET A 90 9.46 -1.61 8.79
C MET A 90 10.74 -2.00 9.53
N ASP A 91 10.64 -2.78 10.61
CA ASP A 91 11.78 -3.33 11.36
C ASP A 91 12.70 -4.18 10.49
N TRP A 92 12.12 -5.07 9.69
CA TRP A 92 12.90 -5.90 8.80
C TRP A 92 13.69 -5.07 7.79
N LEU A 93 13.09 -3.99 7.28
CA LEU A 93 13.73 -3.08 6.33
C LEU A 93 14.86 -2.27 6.98
N ASP A 94 14.63 -1.77 8.20
CA ASP A 94 15.62 -1.05 9.02
C ASP A 94 16.87 -1.91 9.32
N ALA A 95 16.66 -3.23 9.46
CA ALA A 95 17.74 -4.18 9.70
C ALA A 95 18.54 -4.57 8.43
N GLN A 96 18.18 -4.08 7.24
CA GLN A 96 18.91 -4.41 6.01
C GLN A 96 20.18 -3.56 5.86
N GLU A 97 21.28 -4.19 5.44
CA GLU A 97 22.52 -3.47 5.16
C GLU A 97 22.33 -2.43 4.05
N GLY A 98 22.85 -1.22 4.27
CA GLY A 98 22.78 -0.12 3.31
C GLY A 98 21.40 0.55 3.21
N ILE A 99 20.47 0.22 4.11
CA ILE A 99 19.21 0.95 4.27
C ILE A 99 19.32 1.89 5.46
N THR A 100 18.97 3.15 5.22
CA THR A 100 18.82 4.17 6.27
C THR A 100 17.37 4.61 6.28
N LEU A 101 16.74 4.50 7.45
CA LEU A 101 15.40 5.04 7.69
C LEU A 101 15.52 6.31 8.53
N SER A 102 14.74 7.33 8.18
CA SER A 102 14.57 8.52 8.99
C SER A 102 13.09 8.88 9.08
N HIS A 103 12.73 9.74 10.04
CA HIS A 103 11.34 10.13 10.28
C HIS A 103 10.40 8.93 10.51
N ARG A 104 10.94 7.83 11.08
CA ARG A 104 10.18 6.61 11.33
C ARG A 104 9.25 6.82 12.52
N HIS A 105 7.94 6.68 12.29
CA HIS A 105 6.94 6.71 13.36
C HIS A 105 5.62 6.08 12.90
N ASP A 106 4.73 5.81 13.85
CA ASP A 106 3.42 5.22 13.60
C ASP A 106 2.41 6.29 13.22
N VAL A 107 1.72 6.09 12.08
CA VAL A 107 0.80 7.10 11.53
C VAL A 107 -0.65 6.68 11.71
N LEU A 108 -0.96 5.41 11.43
CA LEU A 108 -2.33 4.93 11.38
C LEU A 108 -2.51 3.61 12.13
N SER A 109 -3.75 3.35 12.51
CA SER A 109 -4.20 2.04 12.93
C SER A 109 -5.46 1.61 12.19
N ASN A 110 -5.76 0.32 12.22
CA ASN A 110 -6.88 -0.25 11.50
C ASN A 110 -7.46 -1.46 12.25
N ARG A 111 -8.53 -2.03 11.71
CA ARG A 111 -9.28 -3.16 12.25
C ARG A 111 -9.33 -4.28 11.23
N LEU A 112 -9.33 -5.52 11.69
CA LEU A 112 -9.49 -6.68 10.81
C LEU A 112 -10.97 -7.03 10.66
N ALA A 113 -11.42 -7.27 9.43
CA ALA A 113 -12.81 -7.51 9.08
C ALA A 113 -12.97 -8.82 8.33
N LEU A 114 -14.03 -9.56 8.65
CA LEU A 114 -14.55 -10.65 7.84
C LEU A 114 -15.58 -10.08 6.86
N ILE A 115 -15.40 -10.33 5.58
CA ILE A 115 -16.26 -9.82 4.50
C ILE A 115 -16.88 -10.96 3.69
N ALA A 116 -17.98 -10.65 3.03
CA ALA A 116 -18.64 -11.49 2.03
C ALA A 116 -19.04 -10.64 0.81
N PRO A 117 -19.38 -11.24 -0.35
CA PRO A 117 -19.99 -10.51 -1.45
C PRO A 117 -21.25 -9.74 -0.98
N ARG A 118 -21.51 -8.57 -1.57
CA ARG A 118 -22.58 -7.67 -1.12
C ARG A 118 -23.96 -8.34 -1.11
N ASP A 119 -24.21 -9.22 -2.06
CA ASP A 119 -25.45 -9.98 -2.25
C ASP A 119 -25.48 -11.32 -1.51
N SER A 120 -24.45 -11.64 -0.72
CA SER A 120 -24.42 -12.86 0.09
C SER A 120 -25.58 -12.94 1.07
N TYR A 121 -26.15 -14.13 1.22
CA TYR A 121 -27.23 -14.43 2.18
C TYR A 121 -26.71 -14.60 3.61
N LEU A 122 -25.39 -14.62 3.82
CA LEU A 122 -24.81 -14.76 5.16
C LEU A 122 -25.18 -13.56 6.03
N GLU A 123 -25.72 -13.84 7.20
CA GLU A 123 -26.03 -12.82 8.21
C GLU A 123 -24.77 -12.34 8.92
N ASP A 124 -24.83 -11.12 9.45
CA ASP A 124 -23.78 -10.52 10.26
C ASP A 124 -23.43 -11.43 11.45
N PHE A 125 -22.14 -11.61 11.71
CA PHE A 125 -21.66 -12.32 12.89
C PHE A 125 -20.25 -11.87 13.23
N THR A 126 -19.99 -11.74 14.53
CA THR A 126 -18.65 -11.49 15.04
C THR A 126 -17.86 -12.80 15.03
N PRO A 127 -16.68 -12.86 14.37
CA PRO A 127 -15.78 -13.99 14.50
C PRO A 127 -15.35 -14.18 15.96
N ASP A 128 -15.72 -15.31 16.56
CA ASP A 128 -15.29 -15.69 17.92
C ASP A 128 -15.05 -17.20 18.00
N GLU A 129 -14.77 -17.72 19.19
CA GLU A 129 -14.51 -19.16 19.41
C GLU A 129 -15.75 -20.04 19.18
N THR A 130 -16.95 -19.47 19.23
CA THR A 130 -18.24 -20.19 19.13
C THR A 130 -18.85 -20.10 17.74
N ALA A 131 -18.48 -19.09 16.95
CA ALA A 131 -18.98 -18.85 15.60
C ALA A 131 -17.99 -19.34 14.53
N SER A 132 -18.19 -20.57 14.06
CA SER A 132 -17.34 -21.21 13.07
C SER A 132 -17.41 -20.54 11.69
N ILE A 133 -16.32 -19.87 11.29
CA ILE A 133 -16.13 -19.37 9.93
C ILE A 133 -16.13 -20.55 8.95
N ALA A 134 -15.57 -21.70 9.33
CA ALA A 134 -15.46 -22.87 8.45
C ALA A 134 -16.83 -23.44 8.05
N GLU A 135 -17.82 -23.39 8.94
CA GLU A 135 -19.21 -23.78 8.65
C GLU A 135 -19.86 -22.83 7.64
N ARG A 136 -19.72 -21.51 7.86
CA ARG A 136 -20.25 -20.48 6.95
C ARG A 136 -19.54 -20.47 5.60
N LEU A 137 -18.27 -20.89 5.57
CA LEU A 137 -17.48 -21.02 4.36
C LEU A 137 -17.98 -22.16 3.45
N GLY A 138 -18.73 -23.15 3.99
CA GLY A 138 -19.27 -24.28 3.23
C GLY A 138 -18.17 -25.12 2.61
N GLU A 139 -18.14 -25.24 1.27
CA GLU A 139 -17.06 -25.88 0.49
C GLU A 139 -16.10 -24.84 -0.14
N GLY A 140 -16.31 -23.55 0.12
CA GLY A 140 -15.54 -22.47 -0.48
C GLY A 140 -14.14 -22.29 0.10
N ARG A 141 -13.43 -21.30 -0.44
CA ARG A 141 -12.11 -20.87 0.06
C ARG A 141 -12.19 -19.51 0.75
N LEU A 142 -11.44 -19.33 1.82
CA LEU A 142 -11.32 -18.05 2.53
C LEU A 142 -10.24 -17.21 1.85
N ALA A 143 -10.62 -16.07 1.26
CA ALA A 143 -9.67 -15.13 0.67
C ALA A 143 -8.92 -14.35 1.76
N LEU A 144 -7.60 -14.34 1.70
CA LEU A 144 -6.77 -13.49 2.57
C LEU A 144 -5.41 -13.23 1.92
N GLY A 145 -4.71 -12.17 2.34
CA GLY A 145 -3.31 -11.97 1.96
C GLY A 145 -2.46 -13.17 2.38
N ASN A 146 -1.43 -13.54 1.63
CA ASN A 146 -0.60 -14.71 1.97
C ASN A 146 -0.06 -14.60 3.41
N PRO A 147 -0.43 -15.53 4.32
CA PRO A 147 -0.19 -15.40 5.76
C PRO A 147 1.28 -15.51 6.16
N GLU A 148 2.14 -15.92 5.24
CA GLU A 148 3.58 -16.02 5.49
C GLU A 148 4.30 -14.67 5.36
N HIS A 149 3.71 -13.68 4.67
CA HIS A 149 4.38 -12.39 4.48
C HIS A 149 3.46 -11.18 4.34
N VAL A 150 2.23 -11.29 3.85
CA VAL A 150 1.32 -10.14 3.70
C VAL A 150 0.77 -9.75 5.08
N PRO A 151 0.87 -8.48 5.53
CA PRO A 151 0.39 -8.08 6.85
C PRO A 151 -1.06 -8.49 7.16
N ALA A 152 -2.01 -8.20 6.28
CA ALA A 152 -3.41 -8.64 6.46
C ALA A 152 -3.54 -10.15 6.64
N GLY A 153 -2.70 -10.93 5.94
CA GLY A 153 -2.61 -12.38 6.10
C GLY A 153 -2.01 -12.82 7.43
N ILE A 154 -0.98 -12.13 7.89
CA ILE A 154 -0.34 -12.39 9.19
C ILE A 154 -1.35 -12.12 10.31
N TYR A 155 -2.03 -10.97 10.28
CA TYR A 155 -3.09 -10.64 11.24
C TYR A 155 -4.25 -11.63 11.17
N ALA A 156 -4.68 -12.04 9.97
CA ALA A 156 -5.68 -13.08 9.81
C ALA A 156 -5.25 -14.42 10.42
N LYS A 157 -4.00 -14.85 10.21
CA LYS A 157 -3.46 -16.06 10.83
C LYS A 157 -3.42 -15.96 12.35
N GLN A 158 -3.00 -14.82 12.90
CA GLN A 158 -3.02 -14.56 14.34
C GLN A 158 -4.46 -14.67 14.89
N ALA A 159 -5.40 -13.91 14.30
CA ALA A 159 -6.80 -13.88 14.70
C ALA A 159 -7.44 -15.26 14.68
N LEU A 160 -7.31 -15.97 13.56
CA LEU A 160 -7.87 -17.31 13.40
C LEU A 160 -7.19 -18.34 14.31
N THR A 161 -5.90 -18.17 14.65
CA THR A 161 -5.20 -19.06 15.59
C THR A 161 -5.68 -18.81 17.01
N SER A 162 -5.78 -17.54 17.42
CA SER A 162 -6.30 -17.14 18.73
C SER A 162 -7.72 -17.64 18.95
N LEU A 163 -8.57 -17.60 17.92
CA LEU A 163 -9.95 -18.10 17.97
C LEU A 163 -10.07 -19.63 17.77
N GLY A 164 -8.95 -20.37 17.69
CA GLY A 164 -8.97 -21.82 17.50
C GLY A 164 -9.45 -22.32 16.12
N GLN A 165 -9.65 -21.42 15.15
CA GLN A 165 -10.22 -21.73 13.83
C GLN A 165 -9.17 -21.96 12.74
N TRP A 166 -7.89 -21.63 12.98
CA TRP A 166 -6.84 -21.70 11.96
C TRP A 166 -6.67 -23.09 11.35
N THR A 167 -6.64 -24.13 12.19
CA THR A 167 -6.36 -25.51 11.74
C THR A 167 -7.36 -25.99 10.69
N SER A 168 -8.65 -25.64 10.82
CA SER A 168 -9.69 -26.04 9.86
C SER A 168 -9.70 -25.17 8.59
N LEU A 169 -9.30 -23.90 8.69
CA LEU A 169 -9.32 -22.94 7.59
C LEU A 169 -8.03 -22.92 6.75
N ALA A 170 -6.88 -23.21 7.34
CA ALA A 170 -5.57 -23.20 6.68
C ALA A 170 -5.48 -24.00 5.36
N PRO A 171 -6.07 -25.20 5.23
CA PRO A 171 -6.07 -25.93 3.94
C PRO A 171 -7.03 -25.33 2.91
N ARG A 172 -7.93 -24.43 3.32
CA ARG A 172 -9.03 -23.87 2.52
C ARG A 172 -8.80 -22.40 2.15
N LEU A 173 -7.56 -21.94 2.15
CA LEU A 173 -7.24 -20.55 1.84
C LEU A 173 -7.22 -20.30 0.33
N ALA A 174 -7.66 -19.12 -0.07
CA ALA A 174 -7.33 -18.47 -1.33
C ALA A 174 -6.33 -17.35 -1.00
N ARG A 175 -5.04 -17.70 -1.04
CA ARG A 175 -3.95 -16.79 -0.66
C ARG A 175 -3.70 -15.79 -1.78
N ALA A 176 -3.73 -14.51 -1.45
CA ALA A 176 -3.51 -13.42 -2.39
C ALA A 176 -2.18 -12.69 -2.14
N ASP A 177 -1.63 -12.06 -3.17
CA ASP A 177 -0.34 -11.38 -3.09
C ASP A 177 -0.37 -10.09 -2.24
N ASN A 178 -1.56 -9.53 -2.02
CA ASN A 178 -1.84 -8.41 -1.13
C ASN A 178 -3.32 -8.42 -0.71
N VAL A 179 -3.70 -7.54 0.22
CA VAL A 179 -5.06 -7.50 0.78
C VAL A 179 -6.12 -7.04 -0.24
N ARG A 180 -5.79 -6.14 -1.17
CA ARG A 180 -6.72 -5.71 -2.23
C ARG A 180 -6.95 -6.80 -3.27
N SER A 181 -5.96 -7.64 -3.54
CA SER A 181 -6.16 -8.86 -4.33
C SER A 181 -7.09 -9.85 -3.61
N ALA A 182 -7.02 -9.96 -2.27
CA ALA A 182 -7.97 -10.78 -1.50
C ALA A 182 -9.38 -10.19 -1.52
N LEU A 183 -9.52 -8.87 -1.32
CA LEU A 183 -10.78 -8.15 -1.47
C LEU A 183 -11.42 -8.45 -2.84
N ALA A 184 -10.65 -8.33 -3.91
CA ALA A 184 -11.14 -8.52 -5.27
C ALA A 184 -11.64 -9.95 -5.54
N LEU A 185 -11.11 -10.97 -4.87
CA LEU A 185 -11.67 -12.34 -4.95
C LEU A 185 -13.09 -12.40 -4.36
N VAL A 186 -13.34 -11.66 -3.28
CA VAL A 186 -14.66 -11.59 -2.65
C VAL A 186 -15.61 -10.72 -3.48
N GLU A 187 -15.15 -9.58 -4.00
CA GLU A 187 -15.95 -8.72 -4.88
C GLU A 187 -16.47 -9.46 -6.12
N ARG A 188 -15.68 -10.40 -6.66
CA ARG A 188 -16.05 -11.21 -7.82
C ARG A 188 -16.83 -12.49 -7.47
N GLY A 189 -17.06 -12.74 -6.18
CA GLY A 189 -17.70 -13.98 -5.72
C GLY A 189 -16.87 -15.24 -5.92
N GLU A 190 -15.58 -15.11 -6.23
CA GLU A 190 -14.64 -16.24 -6.38
C GLU A 190 -14.27 -16.86 -5.02
N ALA A 191 -14.38 -16.07 -3.95
CA ALA A 191 -14.33 -16.52 -2.57
C ALA A 191 -15.59 -16.07 -1.82
N PRO A 192 -16.33 -16.97 -1.15
CA PRO A 192 -17.56 -16.60 -0.44
C PRO A 192 -17.28 -15.75 0.81
N LEU A 193 -16.08 -15.85 1.38
CA LEU A 193 -15.62 -15.06 2.52
C LEU A 193 -14.19 -14.59 2.28
N GLY A 194 -13.84 -13.45 2.87
CA GLY A 194 -12.46 -13.01 2.95
C GLY A 194 -12.15 -12.26 4.24
N VAL A 195 -10.85 -12.18 4.57
CA VAL A 195 -10.33 -11.39 5.69
C VAL A 195 -9.50 -10.25 5.12
N VAL A 196 -9.95 -9.02 5.39
CA VAL A 196 -9.36 -7.75 4.92
C VAL A 196 -9.32 -6.75 6.06
N TYR A 197 -8.83 -5.53 5.82
CA TYR A 197 -8.99 -4.45 6.79
C TYR A 197 -10.38 -3.80 6.69
N ALA A 198 -10.84 -3.18 7.78
CA ALA A 198 -12.10 -2.44 7.78
C ALA A 198 -12.11 -1.30 6.76
N SER A 199 -10.97 -0.62 6.56
CA SER A 199 -10.80 0.38 5.49
C SER A 199 -11.00 -0.19 4.09
N ASP A 200 -10.52 -1.42 3.82
CA ASP A 200 -10.68 -2.08 2.53
C ASP A 200 -12.16 -2.41 2.27
N ALA A 201 -12.87 -2.88 3.30
CA ALA A 201 -14.30 -3.15 3.22
C ALA A 201 -15.11 -1.86 3.01
N GLN A 202 -14.72 -0.75 3.65
CA GLN A 202 -15.34 0.56 3.47
C GLN A 202 -15.11 1.14 2.07
N ALA A 203 -13.97 0.84 1.45
CA ALA A 203 -13.61 1.32 0.12
C ALA A 203 -14.39 0.62 -1.02
N SER A 204 -15.16 -0.44 -0.73
CA SER A 204 -15.87 -1.23 -1.74
C SER A 204 -17.37 -1.27 -1.50
N ASP A 205 -18.16 -1.05 -2.56
CA ASP A 205 -19.61 -1.21 -2.56
C ASP A 205 -20.06 -2.65 -2.87
N LYS A 206 -19.13 -3.50 -3.32
CA LYS A 206 -19.34 -4.89 -3.78
C LYS A 206 -19.19 -5.95 -2.70
N VAL A 207 -18.77 -5.56 -1.51
CA VAL A 207 -18.71 -6.44 -0.34
C VAL A 207 -19.55 -5.89 0.80
N LYS A 208 -19.80 -6.73 1.79
CA LYS A 208 -20.32 -6.32 3.10
C LYS A 208 -19.46 -6.91 4.19
N THR A 209 -19.31 -6.17 5.29
CA THR A 209 -18.67 -6.65 6.51
C THR A 209 -19.65 -7.53 7.27
N LEU A 210 -19.29 -8.79 7.51
CA LEU A 210 -20.06 -9.68 8.39
C LEU A 210 -19.76 -9.40 9.86
N GLY A 211 -18.50 -9.08 10.18
CA GLY A 211 -18.09 -8.71 11.53
C GLY A 211 -16.62 -8.34 11.59
N LEU A 212 -16.24 -7.69 12.69
CA LEU A 212 -14.85 -7.37 13.00
C LEU A 212 -14.25 -8.45 13.88
N PHE A 213 -13.00 -8.81 13.63
CA PHE A 213 -12.27 -9.66 14.56
C PHE A 213 -12.05 -8.90 15.89
N PRO A 214 -12.05 -9.60 17.04
CA PRO A 214 -11.71 -9.00 18.33
C PRO A 214 -10.28 -8.44 18.29
N ASP A 215 -10.07 -7.23 18.83
CA ASP A 215 -8.74 -6.60 18.85
C ASP A 215 -7.70 -7.45 19.58
N ALA A 216 -8.13 -8.21 20.60
CA ALA A 216 -7.26 -9.13 21.35
C ALA A 216 -6.88 -10.41 20.59
N SER A 217 -7.44 -10.66 19.40
CA SER A 217 -7.17 -11.88 18.63
C SER A 217 -5.89 -11.80 17.78
N HIS A 218 -5.37 -10.59 17.58
CA HIS A 218 -4.17 -10.35 16.79
C HIS A 218 -3.38 -9.19 17.39
N GLU A 219 -2.13 -9.00 16.96
CA GLU A 219 -1.37 -7.80 17.36
C GLU A 219 -2.05 -6.53 16.82
N PRO A 220 -1.85 -5.36 17.46
CA PRO A 220 -2.34 -4.09 16.93
C PRO A 220 -1.95 -3.91 15.45
N ILE A 221 -2.92 -3.46 14.65
CA ILE A 221 -2.66 -3.16 13.24
C ILE A 221 -2.20 -1.72 13.16
N ILE A 222 -0.90 -1.53 13.00
CA ILE A 222 -0.24 -0.23 12.96
C ILE A 222 0.44 -0.03 11.61
N TYR A 223 0.34 1.19 11.08
CA TYR A 223 0.95 1.59 9.83
C TYR A 223 2.07 2.60 10.09
N PRO A 224 3.34 2.13 10.21
CA PRO A 224 4.46 3.04 10.30
C PRO A 224 4.81 3.64 8.94
N MET A 225 5.24 4.89 8.97
CA MET A 225 5.86 5.59 7.84
C MET A 225 7.34 5.80 8.13
N ALA A 226 8.18 5.78 7.09
CA ALA A 226 9.55 6.25 7.17
C ALA A 226 9.99 6.88 5.84
N LEU A 227 10.92 7.83 5.92
CA LEU A 227 11.71 8.30 4.79
C LEU A 227 12.88 7.35 4.55
N ILE A 228 13.18 7.08 3.28
CA ILE A 228 14.24 6.17 2.85
C ILE A 228 15.47 6.97 2.37
N GLY A 229 16.66 6.60 2.86
CA GLY A 229 17.96 7.13 2.44
C GLY A 229 18.58 8.09 3.44
N ASP A 230 19.90 8.31 3.31
CA ASP A 230 20.70 9.13 4.23
C ASP A 230 20.40 10.63 4.16
N ALA A 231 19.94 11.09 2.99
CA ALA A 231 19.63 12.49 2.73
C ALA A 231 18.33 12.58 1.92
N PRO A 232 17.16 12.38 2.56
CA PRO A 232 15.87 12.60 1.91
C PRO A 232 15.81 14.03 1.37
N SER A 233 15.18 14.20 0.22
CA SER A 233 15.01 15.50 -0.39
C SER A 233 14.05 16.38 0.40
N ASP A 234 14.07 17.68 0.12
CA ASP A 234 13.19 18.63 0.81
C ASP A 234 11.72 18.39 0.45
N ALA A 235 11.41 17.96 -0.79
CA ALA A 235 10.07 17.56 -1.16
C ALA A 235 9.58 16.33 -0.38
N ALA A 236 10.47 15.35 -0.15
CA ALA A 236 10.15 14.16 0.64
C ALA A 236 9.85 14.50 2.11
N LYS A 237 10.70 15.33 2.73
CA LYS A 237 10.51 15.79 4.10
C LYS A 237 9.23 16.60 4.25
N SER A 238 9.00 17.54 3.33
CA SER A 238 7.78 18.36 3.31
C SER A 238 6.52 17.50 3.15
N LEU A 239 6.57 16.45 2.32
CA LEU A 239 5.46 15.51 2.20
C LEU A 239 5.25 14.73 3.50
N ALA A 240 6.32 14.22 4.12
CA ALA A 240 6.22 13.49 5.38
C ALA A 240 5.63 14.36 6.49
N ASP A 241 6.11 15.59 6.64
CA ASP A 241 5.57 16.56 7.62
C ASP A 241 4.09 16.87 7.35
N TRP A 242 3.69 16.95 6.07
CA TRP A 242 2.29 17.18 5.71
C TRP A 242 1.39 15.97 5.98
N LEU A 243 1.92 14.74 5.80
CA LEU A 243 1.21 13.50 6.13
C LEU A 243 0.91 13.38 7.63
N ASP A 244 1.72 14.02 8.47
CA ASP A 244 1.52 14.11 9.93
C ASP A 244 0.51 15.22 10.31
N GLY A 245 0.10 16.03 9.32
CA GLY A 245 -0.80 17.16 9.49
C GLY A 245 -2.29 16.79 9.55
N ARG A 246 -3.10 17.72 10.06
CA ARG A 246 -4.56 17.55 10.21
C ARG A 246 -5.31 17.27 8.90
N GLN A 247 -4.83 17.81 7.78
CA GLN A 247 -5.47 17.60 6.47
C GLN A 247 -5.31 16.15 6.01
N ALA A 248 -4.10 15.60 6.15
CA ALA A 248 -3.84 14.20 5.85
C ALA A 248 -4.59 13.26 6.80
N ALA A 249 -4.57 13.55 8.09
CA ALA A 249 -5.34 12.84 9.11
C ALA A 249 -6.85 12.76 8.75
N ALA A 250 -7.46 13.87 8.33
CA ALA A 250 -8.86 13.89 7.93
C ALA A 250 -9.14 13.04 6.68
N ILE A 251 -8.20 13.01 5.73
CA ILE A 251 -8.31 12.15 4.53
C ILE A 251 -8.23 10.67 4.95
N PHE A 252 -7.24 10.28 5.74
CA PHE A 252 -7.13 8.91 6.25
C PHE A 252 -8.38 8.45 7.00
N GLN A 253 -8.92 9.29 7.89
CA GLN A 253 -10.16 9.02 8.63
C GLN A 253 -11.36 8.84 7.71
N ARG A 254 -11.48 9.65 6.64
CA ARG A 254 -12.53 9.48 5.62
C ARG A 254 -12.46 8.12 4.93
N PHE A 255 -11.27 7.54 4.82
CA PHE A 255 -11.03 6.20 4.25
C PHE A 255 -11.04 5.07 5.28
N GLY A 256 -11.46 5.34 6.53
CA GLY A 256 -11.67 4.29 7.55
C GLY A 256 -10.44 3.91 8.36
N PHE A 257 -9.37 4.69 8.28
CA PHE A 257 -8.21 4.55 9.16
C PHE A 257 -8.39 5.35 10.44
N ALA A 258 -7.90 4.84 11.56
CA ALA A 258 -7.70 5.66 12.75
C ALA A 258 -6.29 6.25 12.69
N THR A 259 -6.12 7.49 13.15
CA THR A 259 -4.82 8.14 13.25
C THR A 259 -4.23 7.86 14.61
N VAL A 260 -2.98 7.42 14.66
CA VAL A 260 -2.22 7.32 15.92
C VAL A 260 -1.75 8.74 16.22
N ALA A 261 -2.07 9.26 17.41
CA ALA A 261 -1.48 10.53 17.81
C ALA A 261 0.03 10.31 17.94
N ALA A 262 0.86 11.13 17.29
CA ALA A 262 2.24 11.26 17.72
C ALA A 262 2.17 11.61 19.21
N GLU A 263 2.73 10.77 20.08
CA GLU A 263 2.91 11.17 21.47
C GLU A 263 3.65 12.51 21.43
N ASP A 264 2.97 13.56 21.90
CA ASP A 264 3.57 14.88 22.02
C ASP A 264 4.90 14.70 22.74
N ALA A 265 6.00 14.88 22.00
CA ALA A 265 7.34 14.97 22.58
C ALA A 265 7.34 16.20 23.49
N SER A 266 7.00 15.96 24.75
CA SER A 266 7.09 16.91 25.86
C SER A 266 8.53 17.28 26.15
#